data_AF-A0A2N6NZT1-F1
#
_entry.id   AF-A0A2N6NZT1-F1
#
_cell.length_a   1.000
_cell.length_b   1.000
_cell.length_c   1.000
_cell.angle_alpha   90.00
_cell.angle_beta   90.00
_cell.angle_gamma   90.00
#
_symmetry.space_group_name_H-M   'P 1'
#
loop_
_entity.id
_entity.type
_entity.pdbx_description
1 polymer ?
#
loop_
_entity_poly.entity_id
_entity_poly.type
_entity_poly.pdbx_seq_one_letter_code
_entity_poly.pdbx_strand_id
1 'polypeptide(L)'
;MVCNTENRLGRGGAHELKNHAFFRGVDFDGLRRIRAPFEPRLTSNIDTTYFPTDEIDQTDNATVLKAQALQQNGNRQVEESPEMSLPFIGYTFKRFDNNFR
;
A
#
# COMPACT_ATOMS: atom_id res chain seq x y z
N MET A 1 -2.74 -7.35 19.23
CA MET A 1 -2.90 -7.62 20.67
C MET A 1 -2.67 -6.32 21.41
N VAL A 2 -3.54 -6.02 22.37
CA VAL A 2 -3.40 -4.84 23.21
C VAL A 2 -2.66 -5.28 24.47
N CYS A 3 -1.33 -5.18 24.44
CA CYS A 3 -0.44 -5.62 25.51
C CYS A 3 0.92 -4.92 25.41
N ASN A 4 1.69 -4.99 26.49
CA ASN A 4 3.10 -4.60 26.49
C ASN A 4 3.90 -5.42 25.48
N THR A 5 5.01 -4.87 25.02
CA THR A 5 5.82 -5.48 23.96
C THR A 5 6.32 -6.87 24.33
N GLU A 6 6.68 -7.10 25.59
CA GLU A 6 7.20 -8.39 26.09
C GLU A 6 6.19 -9.54 25.96
N ASN A 7 4.90 -9.21 26.04
CA ASN A 7 3.80 -10.18 25.99
C ASN A 7 3.18 -10.29 24.59
N ARG A 8 3.72 -9.55 23.60
CA ARG A 8 3.17 -9.53 22.24
C ARG A 8 3.67 -10.74 21.46
N LEU A 9 2.74 -11.62 21.06
CA LEU A 9 3.04 -12.71 20.12
C LEU A 9 3.47 -12.16 18.74
N GLY A 10 4.31 -12.93 18.05
CA GLY A 10 4.89 -12.64 16.74
C GLY A 10 6.39 -12.26 16.79
N ARG A 11 7.00 -12.17 17.98
CA ARG A 11 8.44 -11.83 18.11
C ARG A 11 9.33 -12.95 17.55
N GLY A 12 9.01 -14.21 17.84
CA GLY A 12 9.67 -15.39 17.28
C GLY A 12 9.10 -15.84 15.94
N GLY A 13 8.25 -15.02 15.30
CA GLY A 13 7.62 -15.31 14.02
C GLY A 13 6.18 -15.82 14.13
N ALA A 14 5.62 -16.23 12.99
CA ALA A 14 4.19 -16.50 12.85
C ALA A 14 3.69 -17.73 13.64
N HIS A 15 4.58 -18.67 14.01
CA HIS A 15 4.20 -19.90 14.72
C HIS A 15 3.56 -19.61 16.09
N GLU A 16 3.98 -18.54 16.76
CA GLU A 16 3.38 -18.10 18.03
C GLU A 16 1.88 -17.79 17.87
N LEU A 17 1.49 -17.20 16.75
CA LEU A 17 0.07 -16.96 16.42
C LEU A 17 -0.61 -18.26 16.02
N LYS A 18 0.02 -19.09 15.18
CA LYS A 18 -0.57 -20.35 14.70
C LYS A 18 -0.92 -21.32 15.83
N ASN A 19 -0.14 -21.34 16.90
CA ASN A 19 -0.38 -22.21 18.06
C ASN A 19 -1.36 -21.64 19.09
N HIS A 20 -1.79 -20.39 18.96
CA HIS A 20 -2.66 -19.76 19.94
C HIS A 20 -4.05 -20.41 19.93
N ALA A 21 -4.65 -20.60 21.12
CA ALA A 21 -5.91 -21.33 21.28
C ALA A 21 -7.08 -20.76 20.45
N PHE A 22 -7.06 -19.45 20.18
CA PHE A 22 -8.04 -18.78 19.31
C PHE A 22 -8.09 -19.39 17.90
N PHE A 23 -6.96 -19.87 17.37
CA PHE A 23 -6.86 -20.43 16.02
C PHE A 23 -6.91 -21.97 16.00
N ARG A 24 -7.40 -22.61 17.08
CA ARG A 24 -7.54 -24.06 17.12
C ARG A 24 -8.42 -24.55 15.95
N GLY A 25 -7.91 -25.49 15.17
CA GLY A 25 -8.62 -26.07 14.03
C GLY A 25 -8.45 -25.29 12.72
N VAL A 26 -7.70 -24.19 12.72
CA VAL A 26 -7.33 -23.49 11.47
C VAL A 26 -6.19 -24.24 10.79
N ASP A 27 -6.44 -24.71 9.57
CA ASP A 27 -5.39 -25.16 8.66
C ASP A 27 -4.71 -23.94 8.01
N PHE A 28 -3.52 -23.61 8.50
CA PHE A 28 -2.74 -22.47 8.00
C PHE A 28 -2.07 -22.72 6.64
N ASP A 29 -1.82 -23.99 6.28
CA ASP A 29 -1.15 -24.32 5.01
C ASP A 29 -2.17 -24.32 3.86
N GLY A 30 -3.41 -24.70 4.15
CA GLY A 30 -4.56 -24.62 3.25
C GLY A 30 -5.30 -23.28 3.24
N LEU A 31 -4.93 -22.30 4.06
CA LEU A 31 -5.72 -21.08 4.31
C LEU A 31 -6.05 -20.26 3.05
N ARG A 32 -5.19 -20.28 2.03
CA ARG A 32 -5.45 -19.57 0.75
C ARG A 32 -6.39 -20.33 -0.20
N ARG A 33 -6.69 -21.60 0.09
CA ARG A 33 -7.53 -22.46 -0.75
C ARG A 33 -8.97 -22.54 -0.25
N ILE A 34 -9.24 -22.10 0.97
CA ILE A 34 -10.60 -22.06 1.52
C ILE A 34 -11.35 -20.84 0.99
N ARG A 35 -12.67 -20.97 0.83
CA ARG A 35 -13.53 -19.84 0.46
C ARG A 35 -13.55 -18.82 1.60
N ALA A 36 -13.29 -17.56 1.28
CA ALA A 36 -13.38 -16.47 2.26
C ALA A 36 -14.82 -16.31 2.77
N PRO A 37 -15.02 -15.95 4.05
CA PRO A 37 -16.35 -15.71 4.60
C PRO A 37 -17.04 -14.50 3.97
N PHE A 38 -16.25 -13.55 3.44
CA PHE A 38 -16.73 -12.40 2.72
C PHE A 38 -16.11 -12.38 1.32
N GLU A 39 -16.97 -12.25 0.31
CA GLU A 39 -16.61 -12.18 -1.10
C GLU A 39 -17.16 -10.87 -1.66
N PRO A 40 -16.29 -9.89 -1.99
CA PRO A 40 -16.73 -8.59 -2.48
C PRO A 40 -17.44 -8.74 -3.82
N ARG A 41 -18.58 -8.06 -3.98
CA ARG A 41 -19.34 -8.03 -5.24
C ARG A 41 -18.92 -6.82 -6.04
N LEU A 42 -18.10 -7.05 -7.06
CA LEU A 42 -17.62 -6.00 -7.95
C LEU A 42 -18.54 -5.85 -9.15
N THR A 43 -18.81 -4.60 -9.52
CA THR A 43 -19.58 -4.25 -10.74
C THR A 43 -18.69 -4.06 -11.96
N SER A 44 -17.42 -3.71 -11.77
CA SER A 44 -16.42 -3.52 -12.82
C SER A 44 -14.99 -3.74 -12.31
N ASN A 45 -14.01 -3.75 -13.22
CA ASN A 45 -12.58 -3.85 -12.90
C ASN A 45 -11.98 -2.59 -12.25
N ILE A 46 -12.73 -1.48 -12.23
CA ILE A 46 -12.35 -0.20 -11.63
C ILE A 46 -13.29 0.19 -10.48
N ASP A 47 -14.08 -0.75 -9.96
CA ASP A 47 -15.05 -0.50 -8.90
C ASP A 47 -14.37 -0.07 -7.59
N THR A 48 -14.71 1.13 -7.10
CA THR A 48 -14.17 1.72 -5.87
C THR A 48 -15.12 1.64 -4.67
N THR A 49 -16.21 0.87 -4.74
CA THR A 49 -17.27 0.82 -3.72
C THR A 49 -16.78 0.46 -2.32
N TYR A 50 -15.70 -0.33 -2.21
CA TYR A 50 -15.11 -0.74 -0.94
C TYR A 50 -14.03 0.22 -0.42
N PHE A 51 -13.86 1.40 -1.04
CA PHE A 51 -12.97 2.47 -0.60
C PHE A 51 -13.80 3.68 -0.14
N PRO A 52 -13.43 4.36 0.96
CA PRO A 52 -14.11 5.55 1.43
C PRO A 52 -13.72 6.77 0.58
N THR A 53 -14.31 6.92 -0.61
CA THR A 53 -13.97 7.99 -1.56
C THR A 53 -14.35 9.39 -1.07
N ASP A 54 -15.31 9.49 -0.17
CA ASP A 54 -15.88 10.75 0.30
C ASP A 54 -15.04 11.39 1.41
N GLU A 55 -14.18 10.61 2.08
CA GLU A 55 -13.31 11.06 3.17
C GLU A 55 -11.93 11.51 2.68
N ILE A 56 -11.62 11.29 1.40
CA ILE A 56 -10.31 11.60 0.82
C ILE A 56 -10.41 12.92 0.06
N ASP A 57 -9.66 13.92 0.52
CA ASP A 57 -9.48 15.17 -0.22
C ASP A 57 -8.83 14.86 -1.58
N GLN A 58 -9.58 15.09 -2.65
CA GLN A 58 -9.12 14.87 -4.04
C GLN A 58 -8.34 16.07 -4.59
N THR A 59 -8.00 17.05 -3.77
CA THR A 59 -7.23 18.23 -4.19
C THR A 59 -5.81 17.83 -4.60
N ASP A 60 -5.48 18.09 -5.87
CA ASP A 60 -4.13 17.94 -6.39
C ASP A 60 -3.23 19.09 -5.91
N ASN A 61 -2.76 18.95 -4.67
CA ASN A 61 -1.87 19.91 -4.04
C ASN A 61 -0.59 20.16 -4.85
N ALA A 62 -0.07 19.16 -5.57
CA ALA A 62 1.14 19.31 -6.37
C ALA A 62 0.88 20.25 -7.57
N THR A 63 -0.25 20.08 -8.25
CA THR A 63 -0.65 20.98 -9.35
C THR A 63 -0.98 22.38 -8.84
N VAL A 64 -1.65 22.50 -7.69
CA VAL A 64 -1.94 23.80 -7.07
C VAL A 64 -0.66 24.54 -6.70
N LEU A 65 0.31 23.88 -6.06
CA LEU A 65 1.61 24.46 -5.70
C LEU A 65 2.42 24.87 -6.93
N LYS A 66 2.41 24.04 -7.98
CA LYS A 66 3.06 24.36 -9.26
C LYS A 66 2.42 25.60 -9.91
N ALA A 67 1.10 25.68 -9.93
CA ALA A 67 0.38 26.84 -10.45
C ALA A 67 0.67 28.12 -9.65
N GLN A 68 0.72 28.04 -8.32
CA GLN A 68 1.09 29.16 -7.45
C GLN A 68 2.53 29.63 -7.69
N ALA A 69 3.48 28.69 -7.81
CA ALA A 69 4.88 29.02 -8.09
C ALA A 69 5.05 29.73 -9.45
N LEU A 70 4.31 29.31 -10.48
CA LEU A 70 4.32 29.93 -11.81
C LEU A 70 3.75 31.36 -11.80
N GLN A 71 2.69 31.61 -11.02
CA GLN A 71 2.07 32.92 -10.89
C GLN A 71 2.97 33.92 -10.15
N GLN A 72 3.74 33.48 -9.15
CA GLN A 72 4.62 34.37 -8.37
C GLN A 72 5.94 34.71 -9.08
N ASN A 73 6.48 33.80 -9.90
CA ASN A 73 7.85 33.93 -10.41
C ASN A 73 8.00 34.29 -11.89
N GLY A 74 6.90 34.52 -12.62
CA GLY A 74 6.90 35.06 -13.99
C GLY A 74 7.79 34.28 -14.96
N ASN A 75 7.24 33.25 -15.60
CA ASN A 75 7.83 32.50 -16.73
C ASN A 75 9.30 32.04 -16.62
N ARG A 76 9.91 32.03 -15.43
CA ARG A 76 11.22 31.38 -15.21
C ARG A 76 11.02 29.88 -15.39
N GLN A 77 11.67 29.32 -16.40
CA GLN A 77 11.77 27.87 -16.53
C GLN A 77 12.44 27.34 -15.27
N VAL A 78 11.76 26.46 -14.54
CA VAL A 78 12.37 25.70 -13.46
C VAL A 78 13.36 24.77 -14.15
N GLU A 79 14.66 25.10 -14.11
CA GLU A 79 15.69 24.17 -14.57
C GLU A 79 15.66 22.94 -13.66
N GLU A 80 15.30 21.79 -14.23
CA GLU A 80 15.42 20.51 -13.54
C GLU A 80 16.90 20.18 -13.37
N SER A 81 17.46 20.52 -12.21
CA SER A 81 18.83 20.11 -11.89
C SER A 81 18.88 18.60 -11.67
N PRO A 82 19.99 17.91 -12.01
CA PRO A 82 20.17 16.48 -11.75
C PRO A 82 19.94 16.09 -10.28
N GLU A 83 20.16 17.03 -9.35
CA GLU A 83 19.98 16.86 -7.91
C GLU A 83 18.52 16.58 -7.53
N MET A 84 17.55 17.08 -8.30
CA MET A 84 16.12 16.84 -8.09
C MET A 84 15.73 15.38 -8.32
N SER A 85 16.54 14.63 -9.06
CA SER A 85 16.30 13.20 -9.35
C SER A 85 16.88 12.25 -8.31
N LEU A 86 17.78 12.72 -7.43
CA LEU A 86 18.49 11.90 -6.45
C LEU A 86 17.55 11.11 -5.52
N PRO A 87 16.43 11.66 -4.99
CA PRO A 87 15.51 10.90 -4.14
C PRO A 87 14.78 9.75 -4.86
N PHE A 88 14.79 9.74 -6.19
CA PHE A 88 14.06 8.77 -7.01
C PHE A 88 14.96 7.70 -7.63
N ILE A 89 16.28 7.75 -7.40
CA ILE A 89 17.19 6.68 -7.84
C ILE A 89 16.79 5.37 -7.16
N GLY A 90 16.53 4.33 -7.98
CA GLY A 90 16.08 3.02 -7.50
C GLY A 90 14.56 2.87 -7.34
N TYR A 91 13.78 3.93 -7.62
CA TYR A 91 12.31 3.86 -7.58
C TYR A 91 11.74 2.98 -8.69
N THR A 92 12.38 2.93 -9.86
CA THR A 92 11.91 2.13 -11.00
C THR A 92 12.01 0.64 -10.68
N PHE A 93 10.87 0.02 -10.42
CA PHE A 93 10.73 -1.42 -10.28
C PHE A 93 10.05 -2.01 -11.52
N LYS A 94 10.64 -3.06 -12.10
CA LYS A 94 10.01 -3.88 -13.14
C LYS A 94 9.84 -5.29 -12.59
N ARG A 95 8.60 -5.76 -12.55
CA ARG A 95 8.32 -7.17 -12.26
C ARG A 95 8.90 -8.02 -13.40
N PHE A 96 9.77 -8.96 -13.06
CA PHE A 96 10.30 -9.91 -14.04
C PHE A 96 9.37 -11.13 -14.09
N ASP A 97 8.55 -11.22 -15.14
CA ASP A 97 7.59 -12.33 -15.30
C ASP A 97 8.23 -13.62 -15.87
N ASN A 98 9.55 -13.65 -16.07
CA ASN A 98 10.23 -14.68 -16.87
C ASN A 98 10.92 -15.83 -16.09
N ASN A 99 10.68 -16.02 -14.79
CA ASN A 99 11.36 -17.06 -14.00
C ASN A 99 10.47 -18.23 -13.53
N PHE A 100 9.41 -18.57 -14.29
CA PHE A 100 8.70 -19.84 -14.13
C PHE A 100 9.10 -20.78 -15.28
N ARG A 101 10.25 -21.45 -15.11
CA ARG A 101 10.55 -22.70 -15.82
C ARG A 101 10.43 -23.85 -14.84
#